data_AF-A0AAW0Y4H9-F1
#
_entry.id   AF-A0AAW0Y4H9-F1
#
_cell.length_a   1.000
_cell.length_b   1.000
_cell.length_c   1.000
_cell.angle_alpha   90.00
_cell.angle_beta   90.00
_cell.angle_gamma   90.00
#
_symmetry.space_group_name_H-M   'P 1'
#
loop_
_entity.id
_entity.type
_entity.pdbx_description
1 polymer ?
#
loop_
_entity_poly.entity_id
_entity_poly.type
_entity_poly.pdbx_seq_one_letter_code
_entity_poly.pdbx_strand_id
1 'polypeptide(L)'
;MVLFGTYIDSKRKAARKYIAEWQATVYSLVVFSATMVVMFWASVFLYTSFYFTYMPDESITWPMNFHYQSCQDRPGICSNPYAIISVTDPTRGSVLARGQKYRVVVDIEMPESPTNQRIGMFLINMSMRTHSGQILRKSSRSTMLRYRSPLLHTLSTVTFSPLLLYGIQEEKQMVTVELFSQYEEDPVTPLSDVHVELESRFVELYGAQLRIHAIFSGLRYLMYHYPLVSAAMGIGICMVFLSAVVIFSWYQFSGPTLNARIGASQGTLPNGNALTISQENSKLANLADDKLGDGTDQKENVFDLFEKCELDHESKAAPGQVTGGDDHKVKTDQHSDTKRHGSDDFEVIGSSKAPAEETSTREVSSTDSDEDFVIRQRVQCEEYSH
;
A
#
# COMPACT_ATOMS: atom_id res chain seq x y z
N MET A 1 26.03 -85.58 3.86
CA MET A 1 26.27 -84.29 4.56
C MET A 1 26.44 -83.09 3.61
N VAL A 2 26.99 -83.28 2.40
CA VAL A 2 27.28 -82.18 1.44
C VAL A 2 26.03 -81.50 0.83
N LEU A 3 24.95 -82.25 0.58
CA LEU A 3 23.72 -81.72 -0.04
C LEU A 3 22.91 -80.78 0.87
N PHE A 4 23.03 -80.93 2.20
CA PHE A 4 22.38 -80.03 3.15
C PHE A 4 23.09 -78.66 3.21
N GLY A 5 24.41 -78.64 3.04
CA GLY A 5 25.20 -77.40 3.00
C GLY A 5 24.88 -76.54 1.77
N THR A 6 24.76 -77.17 0.59
CA THR A 6 24.42 -76.47 -0.66
C THR A 6 22.99 -75.93 -0.67
N TYR A 7 22.04 -76.63 -0.04
CA TYR A 7 20.67 -76.16 0.13
C TYR A 7 20.57 -74.92 1.05
N ILE A 8 21.27 -74.94 2.18
CA ILE A 8 21.30 -73.82 3.13
C ILE A 8 21.99 -72.60 2.52
N ASP A 9 23.09 -72.79 1.77
CA ASP A 9 23.77 -71.68 1.09
C ASP A 9 22.95 -71.09 -0.05
N SER A 10 22.16 -71.89 -0.77
CA SER A 10 21.20 -71.41 -1.76
C SER A 10 20.13 -70.51 -1.12
N LYS A 11 19.53 -70.95 -0.01
CA LYS A 11 18.55 -70.15 0.74
C LYS A 11 19.16 -68.89 1.34
N ARG A 12 20.40 -68.92 1.83
CA ARG A 12 21.13 -67.73 2.31
C ARG A 12 21.42 -66.74 1.18
N LYS A 13 21.82 -67.20 0.00
CA LYS A 13 22.02 -66.34 -1.18
C LYS A 13 20.73 -65.70 -1.65
N ALA A 14 19.62 -66.45 -1.67
CA ALA A 14 18.29 -65.91 -1.95
C ALA A 14 17.88 -64.87 -0.91
N ALA A 15 18.02 -65.16 0.39
CA ALA A 15 17.71 -64.22 1.46
C ALA A 15 18.56 -62.93 1.40
N ARG A 16 19.86 -63.03 1.11
CA ARG A 16 20.73 -61.85 0.92
C ARG A 16 20.32 -61.01 -0.29
N LYS A 17 19.88 -61.65 -1.38
CA LYS A 17 19.35 -60.95 -2.56
C LYS A 17 18.08 -60.17 -2.22
N TYR A 18 17.13 -60.81 -1.52
CA TYR A 18 15.94 -60.12 -1.01
C TYR A 18 16.32 -58.97 -0.07
N ILE A 19 17.19 -59.19 0.91
CA ILE A 19 17.61 -58.13 1.85
C ILE A 19 18.26 -56.95 1.11
N ALA A 20 19.12 -57.19 0.12
CA ALA A 20 19.77 -56.14 -0.66
C ALA A 20 18.78 -55.34 -1.55
N GLU A 21 17.79 -56.00 -2.16
CA GLU A 21 16.73 -55.36 -2.93
C GLU A 21 15.85 -54.47 -2.02
N TRP A 22 15.43 -54.98 -0.86
CA TRP A 22 14.64 -54.23 0.11
C TRP A 22 15.42 -53.07 0.75
N GLN A 23 16.72 -53.23 0.98
CA GLN A 23 17.58 -52.15 1.50
C GLN A 23 17.58 -50.94 0.58
N ALA A 24 17.76 -51.13 -0.74
CA ALA A 24 17.75 -50.03 -1.70
C ALA A 24 16.39 -49.30 -1.75
N THR A 25 15.28 -50.04 -1.71
CA THR A 25 13.93 -49.45 -1.68
C THR A 25 13.68 -48.65 -0.40
N VAL A 26 14.09 -49.19 0.75
CA VAL A 26 13.95 -48.49 2.05
C VAL A 26 14.81 -47.22 2.08
N TYR A 27 16.07 -47.28 1.61
CA TYR A 27 16.91 -46.08 1.54
C TYR A 27 16.31 -45.01 0.61
N SER A 28 15.78 -45.41 -0.56
CA SER A 28 15.13 -44.48 -1.48
C SER A 28 13.88 -43.84 -0.86
N LEU A 29 13.06 -44.63 -0.13
CA LEU A 29 11.87 -44.11 0.54
C LEU A 29 12.23 -43.15 1.68
N VAL A 30 13.24 -43.49 2.48
CA VAL A 30 13.73 -42.64 3.57
C VAL A 30 14.26 -41.32 3.02
N VAL A 31 15.11 -41.36 1.99
CA VAL A 31 15.64 -40.14 1.35
C VAL A 31 14.50 -39.31 0.76
N PHE A 32 13.57 -39.92 0.02
CA PHE A 32 12.42 -39.20 -0.54
C PHE A 32 11.55 -38.54 0.54
N SER A 33 11.25 -39.26 1.62
CA SER A 33 10.48 -38.72 2.74
C SER A 33 11.22 -37.58 3.45
N ALA A 34 12.53 -37.69 3.64
CA ALA A 34 13.35 -36.64 4.22
C ALA A 34 13.38 -35.40 3.31
N THR A 35 13.53 -35.58 2.00
CA THR A 35 13.48 -34.49 1.03
C THR A 35 12.11 -33.79 1.04
N MET A 36 11.01 -34.53 1.12
CA MET A 36 9.65 -33.96 1.22
C MET A 36 9.46 -33.13 2.49
N VAL A 37 9.95 -33.61 3.64
CA VAL A 37 9.89 -32.87 4.90
C VAL A 37 10.71 -31.58 4.81
N VAL A 38 11.93 -31.64 4.28
CA VAL A 38 12.78 -30.45 4.10
C VAL A 38 12.12 -29.45 3.14
N MET A 39 11.53 -29.90 2.03
CA MET A 39 10.82 -29.04 1.10
C MET A 39 9.59 -28.39 1.72
N PHE A 40 8.84 -29.13 2.54
CA PHE A 40 7.68 -28.58 3.25
C PHE A 40 8.11 -27.45 4.19
N TRP A 41 9.13 -27.67 5.02
CA TRP A 41 9.66 -26.64 5.92
C TRP A 41 10.27 -25.46 5.17
N ALA A 42 10.99 -25.72 4.07
CA ALA A 42 11.52 -24.66 3.20
C ALA A 42 10.39 -23.82 2.58
N SER A 43 9.31 -24.46 2.17
CA SER A 43 8.13 -23.79 1.62
C SER A 43 7.41 -22.94 2.66
N VAL A 44 7.24 -23.45 3.88
CA VAL A 44 6.68 -22.69 5.01
C VAL A 44 7.55 -21.48 5.31
N PHE A 45 8.87 -21.67 5.43
CA PHE A 45 9.82 -20.59 5.68
C PHE A 45 9.78 -19.51 4.58
N LEU A 46 9.75 -19.93 3.30
CA LEU A 46 9.69 -19.00 2.17
C LEU A 46 8.40 -18.16 2.20
N TYR A 47 7.25 -18.80 2.42
CA TYR A 47 5.98 -18.09 2.55
C TYR A 47 5.96 -17.14 3.76
N THR A 48 6.44 -17.59 4.92
CA THR A 48 6.51 -16.77 6.13
C THR A 48 7.42 -15.56 5.94
N SER A 49 8.59 -15.74 5.32
CA SER A 49 9.49 -14.63 4.98
C SER A 49 8.81 -13.66 4.03
N PHE A 50 8.16 -14.15 2.98
CA PHE A 50 7.39 -13.31 2.06
C PHE A 50 6.28 -12.55 2.78
N TYR A 51 5.53 -13.21 3.66
CA TYR A 51 4.45 -12.59 4.43
C TYR A 51 4.95 -11.40 5.25
N PHE A 52 6.01 -11.59 6.04
CA PHE A 52 6.55 -10.53 6.89
C PHE A 52 7.25 -9.41 6.11
N THR A 53 7.84 -9.69 4.95
CA THR A 53 8.43 -8.64 4.10
C THR A 53 7.38 -7.88 3.29
N TYR A 54 6.33 -8.55 2.83
CA TYR A 54 5.32 -7.96 1.95
C TYR A 54 4.17 -7.28 2.69
N MET A 55 3.83 -7.73 3.89
CA MET A 55 2.67 -7.25 4.65
C MET A 55 3.09 -6.31 5.79
N PRO A 56 3.07 -4.97 5.56
CA PRO A 56 3.27 -4.00 6.63
C PRO A 56 2.15 -4.04 7.67
N ASP A 57 2.41 -3.39 8.79
CA ASP A 57 1.45 -3.16 9.87
C ASP A 57 0.14 -2.54 9.35
N GLU A 58 -0.98 -2.96 9.93
CA GLU A 58 -2.33 -2.58 9.49
C GLU A 58 -2.69 -1.14 9.85
N SER A 59 -2.30 -0.73 11.05
CA SER A 59 -2.62 0.58 11.56
C SER A 59 -1.46 1.15 12.34
N ILE A 60 -1.14 2.40 12.06
CA ILE A 60 -0.17 3.15 12.83
C ILE A 60 -0.93 4.13 13.71
N THR A 61 -0.59 4.15 14.99
CA THR A 61 -1.20 5.01 16.01
C THR A 61 -0.19 6.02 16.54
N TRP A 62 -0.55 7.29 16.52
CA TRP A 62 0.23 8.36 17.14
C TRP A 62 -0.55 8.99 18.29
N PRO A 63 0.05 9.15 19.48
CA PRO A 63 -0.57 9.92 20.55
C PRO A 63 -0.64 11.40 20.16
N MET A 64 -1.78 12.04 20.42
CA MET A 64 -1.98 13.46 20.17
C MET A 64 -1.95 14.23 21.49
N ASN A 65 -0.92 15.07 21.63
CA ASN A 65 -0.80 15.98 22.75
C ASN A 65 -1.34 17.35 22.33
N PHE A 66 -2.41 17.80 22.99
CA PHE A 66 -3.02 19.09 22.68
C PHE A 66 -2.32 20.22 23.42
N HIS A 67 -1.95 21.25 22.66
CA HIS A 67 -1.50 22.54 23.13
C HIS A 67 -2.67 23.52 23.11
N TYR A 68 -2.70 24.41 24.10
CA TYR A 68 -3.72 25.43 24.22
C TYR A 68 -3.17 26.63 25.00
N GLN A 69 -3.79 27.79 24.79
CA GLN A 69 -3.49 29.00 25.53
C GLN A 69 -4.46 29.14 26.70
N SER A 70 -3.91 29.23 27.91
CA SER A 70 -4.69 29.56 29.11
C SER A 70 -5.13 31.01 29.11
N CYS A 71 -6.31 31.28 29.64
CA CYS A 71 -6.76 32.65 29.89
C CYS A 71 -5.91 33.32 30.98
N GLN A 72 -5.59 34.62 30.83
CA GLN A 72 -4.86 35.38 31.86
C GLN A 72 -5.78 35.81 33.02
N ASP A 73 -7.02 36.19 32.71
CA ASP A 73 -7.93 36.81 33.68
C ASP A 73 -8.81 35.82 34.46
N ARG A 74 -8.90 34.56 34.01
CA ARG A 74 -9.79 33.55 34.60
C ARG A 74 -9.22 32.15 34.45
N PRO A 75 -9.53 31.21 35.35
CA PRO A 75 -9.18 29.81 35.14
C PRO A 75 -9.93 29.27 33.91
N GLY A 76 -9.18 28.67 32.99
CA GLY A 76 -9.76 28.03 31.80
C GLY A 76 -8.94 28.23 30.54
N ILE A 77 -9.44 27.64 29.46
CA ILE A 77 -8.84 27.65 28.13
C ILE A 77 -9.44 28.80 27.32
N CYS A 78 -8.58 29.61 26.69
CA CYS A 78 -8.99 30.76 25.87
C CYS A 78 -8.83 30.53 24.37
N SER A 79 -7.97 29.60 23.94
CA SER A 79 -7.85 29.19 22.54
C SER A 79 -8.53 27.85 22.28
N ASN A 80 -8.71 27.49 21.03
CA ASN A 80 -9.00 26.12 20.67
C ASN A 80 -7.78 25.23 20.94
N PRO A 81 -7.96 24.02 21.49
CA PRO A 81 -6.86 23.08 21.64
C PRO A 81 -6.47 22.51 20.28
N TYR A 82 -5.16 22.48 20.00
CA TYR A 82 -4.59 21.96 18.77
C TYR A 82 -3.41 21.04 19.04
N ALA A 83 -3.19 20.06 18.18
CA ALA A 83 -2.07 19.12 18.23
C ALA A 83 -1.33 19.13 16.89
N ILE A 84 -0.01 18.98 16.94
CA ILE A 84 0.84 18.83 15.75
C ILE A 84 1.57 17.51 15.88
N ILE A 85 1.49 16.67 14.86
CA ILE A 85 2.04 15.31 14.85
C ILE A 85 2.96 15.19 13.64
N SER A 86 4.23 14.89 13.87
CA SER A 86 5.18 14.56 12.81
C SER A 86 4.98 13.10 12.38
N VAL A 87 4.53 12.90 11.15
CA VAL A 87 4.32 11.59 10.50
C VAL A 87 5.60 11.07 9.85
N THR A 88 6.64 11.90 9.72
CA THR A 88 7.97 11.50 9.28
C THR A 88 8.87 11.07 10.44
N ASP A 89 9.56 9.94 10.28
CA ASP A 89 10.63 9.51 11.17
C ASP A 89 11.96 10.16 10.71
N PRO A 90 12.71 10.85 11.58
CA PRO A 90 13.99 11.47 11.22
C PRO A 90 15.00 10.48 10.62
N THR A 91 14.91 9.19 10.96
CA THR A 91 15.87 8.16 10.56
C THR A 91 15.39 7.29 9.40
N ARG A 92 14.08 7.09 9.27
CA ARG A 92 13.47 6.18 8.29
C ARG A 92 12.69 6.88 7.17
N GLY A 93 12.52 8.21 7.25
CA GLY A 93 11.80 9.00 6.26
C GLY A 93 10.27 8.94 6.45
N SER A 94 9.51 8.95 5.34
CA SER A 94 8.04 8.86 5.42
C SER A 94 7.62 7.49 5.95
N VAL A 95 6.81 7.49 7.01
CA VAL A 95 6.27 6.28 7.61
C VAL A 95 5.13 5.68 6.75
N LEU A 96 4.52 6.50 5.87
CA LEU A 96 3.46 6.07 4.97
C LEU A 96 4.05 5.53 3.66
N ALA A 97 3.60 4.35 3.22
CA ALA A 97 3.93 3.81 1.91
C ALA A 97 3.31 4.68 0.79
N ARG A 98 4.10 4.98 -0.24
CA ARG A 98 3.73 5.82 -1.40
C ARG A 98 2.67 5.13 -2.26
N GLY A 99 1.66 5.87 -2.74
CA GLY A 99 0.59 5.35 -3.60
C GLY A 99 -0.38 4.38 -2.92
N GLN A 100 -0.26 4.19 -1.61
CA GLN A 100 -1.17 3.36 -0.83
C GLN A 100 -2.35 4.22 -0.33
N LYS A 101 -3.54 3.64 -0.35
CA LYS A 101 -4.74 4.30 0.20
C LYS A 101 -4.84 4.04 1.70
N TYR A 102 -5.23 5.08 2.43
CA TYR A 102 -5.36 5.09 3.87
C TYR A 102 -6.70 5.68 4.32
N ARG A 103 -7.19 5.16 5.44
CA ARG A 103 -8.32 5.71 6.21
C ARG A 103 -7.77 6.35 7.47
N VAL A 104 -8.01 7.65 7.63
CA VAL A 104 -7.48 8.46 8.73
C VAL A 104 -8.59 8.71 9.74
N VAL A 105 -8.36 8.24 10.95
CA VAL A 105 -9.32 8.23 12.05
C VAL A 105 -8.69 8.88 13.27
N VAL A 106 -9.47 9.68 13.99
CA VAL A 106 -9.08 10.27 15.28
C VAL A 106 -9.95 9.66 16.36
N ASP A 107 -9.32 9.12 17.38
CA ASP A 107 -9.99 8.61 18.58
C ASP A 107 -9.74 9.58 19.73
N ILE A 108 -10.81 10.17 20.25
CA ILE A 108 -10.76 11.11 21.37
C ILE A 108 -11.33 10.44 22.62
N GLU A 109 -10.55 10.43 23.69
CA GLU A 109 -10.96 9.94 24.99
C GLU A 109 -11.51 11.11 25.82
N MET A 110 -12.82 11.09 26.11
CA MET A 110 -13.51 12.17 26.81
C MET A 110 -14.23 11.67 28.06
N PRO A 111 -14.20 12.41 29.18
CA PRO A 111 -15.05 12.12 30.33
C PRO A 111 -16.52 12.42 30.03
N GLU A 112 -17.43 11.70 30.71
CA GLU A 112 -18.87 12.01 30.72
C GLU A 112 -19.19 13.22 31.63
N SER A 113 -18.40 14.30 31.59
CA SER A 113 -18.57 15.48 32.45
C SER A 113 -19.82 16.31 32.06
N PRO A 114 -20.44 17.03 33.02
CA PRO A 114 -21.57 17.91 32.72
C PRO A 114 -21.18 19.07 31.77
N THR A 115 -19.91 19.44 31.69
CA THR A 115 -19.41 20.37 30.66
C THR A 115 -19.55 19.72 29.29
N ASN A 116 -18.94 18.54 29.08
CA ASN A 116 -18.96 17.83 27.80
C ASN A 116 -20.36 17.45 27.32
N GLN A 117 -21.24 17.04 28.24
CA GLN A 117 -22.63 16.73 27.91
C GLN A 117 -23.39 17.95 27.37
N ARG A 118 -23.02 19.16 27.77
CA ARG A 118 -23.67 20.42 27.36
C ARG A 118 -23.06 21.08 26.12
N ILE A 119 -21.85 20.68 25.71
CA ILE A 119 -21.20 21.24 24.50
C ILE A 119 -22.04 20.97 23.25
N GLY A 120 -22.62 19.77 23.17
CA GLY A 120 -23.29 19.31 21.96
C GLY A 120 -22.28 18.98 20.86
N MET A 121 -22.61 19.34 19.62
CA MET A 121 -21.74 19.10 18.47
C MET A 121 -20.54 20.05 18.48
N PHE A 122 -19.36 19.52 18.20
CA PHE A 122 -18.15 20.30 17.96
C PHE A 122 -17.42 19.81 16.72
N LEU A 123 -16.63 20.68 16.09
CA LEU A 123 -15.90 20.36 14.87
C LEU A 123 -14.48 19.91 15.19
N ILE A 124 -14.01 18.90 14.47
CA ILE A 124 -12.60 18.50 14.40
C ILE A 124 -12.08 18.91 13.03
N ASN A 125 -11.08 19.79 13.04
CA ASN A 125 -10.35 20.18 11.84
C ASN A 125 -9.01 19.46 11.79
N MET A 126 -8.72 18.85 10.66
CA MET A 126 -7.43 18.26 10.36
C MET A 126 -6.86 18.88 9.09
N SER A 127 -5.60 19.30 9.15
CA SER A 127 -4.84 19.75 8.00
C SER A 127 -3.52 18.99 7.92
N MET A 128 -3.28 18.41 6.75
CA MET A 128 -2.07 17.67 6.41
C MET A 128 -1.11 18.63 5.71
N ARG A 129 0.14 18.69 6.17
CA ARG A 129 1.15 19.65 5.68
C ARG A 129 2.42 18.95 5.20
N THR A 130 2.99 19.49 4.14
CA THR A 130 4.34 19.16 3.67
C THR A 130 5.40 19.77 4.57
N HIS A 131 6.66 19.35 4.38
CA HIS A 131 7.80 19.92 5.10
C HIS A 131 7.99 21.43 4.81
N SER A 132 7.47 21.93 3.69
CA SER A 132 7.44 23.37 3.37
C SER A 132 6.30 24.13 4.06
N GLY A 133 5.47 23.44 4.87
CA GLY A 133 4.30 24.02 5.54
C GLY A 133 3.08 24.18 4.63
N GLN A 134 3.14 23.73 3.38
CA GLN A 134 2.01 23.79 2.44
C GLN A 134 0.93 22.80 2.85
N ILE A 135 -0.33 23.24 2.87
CA ILE A 135 -1.47 22.38 3.16
C ILE A 135 -1.76 21.50 1.94
N LEU A 136 -1.60 20.19 2.09
CA LEU A 136 -1.93 19.19 1.07
C LEU A 136 -3.43 18.95 1.04
N ARG A 137 -4.00 18.61 2.20
CA ARG A 137 -5.40 18.28 2.37
C ARG A 137 -5.92 18.82 3.69
N LYS A 138 -7.18 19.22 3.69
CA LYS A 138 -7.91 19.67 4.87
C LYS A 138 -9.22 18.90 4.95
N SER A 139 -9.61 18.47 6.14
CA SER A 139 -10.89 17.85 6.43
C SER A 139 -11.45 18.42 7.72
N SER A 140 -12.76 18.62 7.74
CA SER A 140 -13.51 19.15 8.88
C SER A 140 -14.70 18.25 9.12
N ARG A 141 -14.80 17.65 10.31
CA ARG A 141 -15.85 16.70 10.66
C ARG A 141 -16.50 17.08 11.98
N SER A 142 -17.83 17.12 11.99
CA SER A 142 -18.60 17.32 13.22
C SER A 142 -18.67 16.02 14.01
N THR A 143 -18.52 16.12 15.32
CA THR A 143 -18.68 15.01 16.25
C THR A 143 -19.40 15.47 17.51
N MET A 144 -19.85 14.50 18.31
CA MET A 144 -20.57 14.75 19.55
C MET A 144 -20.30 13.61 20.54
N LEU A 145 -20.26 13.94 21.84
CA LEU A 145 -20.32 12.92 22.88
C LEU A 145 -21.61 12.10 22.74
N ARG A 146 -21.57 10.78 22.98
CA ARG A 146 -22.78 9.97 22.79
C ARG A 146 -23.77 10.30 23.88
N TYR A 147 -24.92 10.85 23.49
CA TYR A 147 -25.97 11.16 24.44
C TYR A 147 -26.49 9.89 25.14
N ARG A 148 -26.61 9.97 26.46
CA ARG A 148 -27.30 9.03 27.33
C ARG A 148 -28.33 9.79 28.16
N SER A 149 -29.50 9.19 28.38
CA SER A 149 -30.50 9.81 29.23
C SER A 149 -30.05 9.81 30.70
N PRO A 150 -30.45 10.79 31.53
CA PRO A 150 -30.06 10.83 32.94
C PRO A 150 -30.48 9.56 33.70
N LEU A 151 -31.65 9.00 33.38
CA LEU A 151 -32.13 7.73 33.94
C LEU A 151 -31.24 6.54 33.54
N LEU A 152 -30.77 6.50 32.29
CA LEU A 152 -29.88 5.45 31.85
C LEU A 152 -28.51 5.57 32.50
N HIS A 153 -28.01 6.81 32.66
CA HIS A 153 -26.75 7.08 33.34
C HIS A 153 -26.82 6.62 34.81
N THR A 154 -27.87 6.98 35.57
CA THR A 154 -28.02 6.51 36.96
C THR A 154 -28.16 4.99 37.06
N LEU A 155 -28.94 4.36 36.18
CA LEU A 155 -29.09 2.90 36.16
C LEU A 155 -27.75 2.21 35.85
N SER A 156 -26.99 2.73 34.88
CA SER A 156 -25.67 2.22 34.51
C SER A 156 -24.68 2.36 35.66
N THR A 157 -24.58 3.55 36.28
CA THR A 157 -23.69 3.80 37.42
C THR A 157 -24.05 2.92 38.62
N VAL A 158 -25.33 2.69 38.91
CA VAL A 158 -25.74 1.77 39.99
C VAL A 158 -25.41 0.31 39.65
N THR A 159 -25.70 -0.12 38.42
CA THR A 159 -25.46 -1.50 37.97
C THR A 159 -23.96 -1.84 37.94
N PHE A 160 -23.13 -0.90 37.48
CA PHE A 160 -21.68 -1.05 37.40
C PHE A 160 -20.92 -0.46 38.61
N SER A 161 -21.64 -0.04 39.67
CA SER A 161 -21.05 0.55 40.87
C SER A 161 -19.90 -0.25 41.50
N PRO A 162 -19.96 -1.61 41.65
CA PRO A 162 -18.82 -2.33 42.18
C PRO A 162 -17.58 -2.19 41.28
N LEU A 163 -17.74 -2.26 39.95
CA LEU A 163 -16.61 -2.15 39.02
C LEU A 163 -15.98 -0.75 39.05
N LEU A 164 -16.81 0.28 39.19
CA LEU A 164 -16.37 1.67 39.32
C LEU A 164 -15.62 1.91 40.64
N LEU A 165 -16.13 1.38 41.77
CA LEU A 165 -15.49 1.52 43.08
C LEU A 165 -14.14 0.81 43.19
N TYR A 166 -14.00 -0.35 42.52
CA TYR A 166 -12.73 -1.06 42.42
C TYR A 166 -11.79 -0.44 41.36
N GLY A 167 -12.21 0.60 40.64
CA GLY A 167 -11.40 1.26 39.60
C GLY A 167 -11.16 0.40 38.35
N ILE A 168 -11.96 -0.65 38.14
CA ILE A 168 -11.86 -1.54 36.97
C ILE A 168 -12.48 -0.86 35.74
N GLN A 169 -13.49 -0.03 35.97
CA GLN A 169 -14.11 0.80 34.95
C GLN A 169 -14.02 2.28 35.35
N GLU A 170 -13.96 3.15 34.35
CA GLU A 170 -13.94 4.60 34.47
C GLU A 170 -15.08 5.21 33.66
N GLU A 171 -15.61 6.36 34.10
CA GLU A 171 -16.69 7.09 33.40
C GLU A 171 -16.15 7.90 32.21
N LYS A 172 -15.65 7.17 31.21
CA LYS A 172 -15.07 7.73 29.99
C LYS A 172 -15.69 7.14 28.74
N GLN A 173 -15.64 7.92 27.67
CA GLN A 173 -16.14 7.53 26.37
C GLN A 173 -15.08 7.78 25.30
N MET A 174 -14.89 6.78 24.43
CA MET A 174 -14.09 6.92 23.22
C MET A 174 -14.99 7.40 22.08
N VAL A 175 -14.62 8.54 21.47
CA VAL A 175 -15.30 9.10 20.30
C VAL A 175 -14.37 9.00 19.10
N THR A 176 -14.72 8.09 18.20
CA THR A 176 -13.97 7.80 16.98
C THR A 176 -14.57 8.59 15.81
N VAL A 177 -13.74 9.38 15.13
CA VAL A 177 -14.14 10.23 14.01
C VAL A 177 -13.27 9.96 12.80
N GLU A 178 -13.89 9.60 11.69
CA GLU A 178 -13.21 9.40 10.41
C GLU A 178 -13.08 10.72 9.66
N LEU A 179 -11.85 11.20 9.49
CA LEU A 179 -11.55 12.46 8.83
C LEU A 179 -11.35 12.28 7.32
N PHE A 180 -10.63 11.23 6.92
CA PHE A 180 -10.43 10.85 5.52
C PHE A 180 -10.71 9.37 5.32
N SER A 181 -11.52 9.05 4.32
CA SER A 181 -11.87 7.66 3.98
C SER A 181 -10.89 7.02 3.00
N GLN A 182 -10.31 7.80 2.09
CA GLN A 182 -9.40 7.34 1.04
C GLN A 182 -8.32 8.41 0.81
N TYR A 183 -7.47 8.63 1.80
CA TYR A 183 -6.28 9.45 1.64
C TYR A 183 -5.21 8.67 0.87
N GLU A 184 -4.62 9.27 -0.15
CA GLU A 184 -3.56 8.66 -0.95
C GLU A 184 -2.29 9.50 -0.79
N GLU A 185 -1.17 8.83 -0.49
CA GLU A 185 0.11 9.47 -0.26
C GLU A 185 0.78 9.80 -1.61
N ASP A 186 0.96 11.09 -1.89
CA ASP A 186 1.59 11.58 -3.11
C ASP A 186 3.11 11.28 -3.12
N PRO A 187 3.67 10.65 -4.16
CA PRO A 187 5.09 10.30 -4.20
C PRO A 187 6.05 11.50 -4.26
N VAL A 188 5.57 12.64 -4.75
CA VAL A 188 6.36 13.86 -5.01
C VAL A 188 6.40 14.76 -3.78
N THR A 189 5.28 14.89 -3.09
CA THR A 189 5.11 15.78 -1.92
C THR A 189 4.62 14.97 -0.72
N PRO A 190 5.54 14.33 0.02
CA PRO A 190 5.16 13.49 1.14
C PRO A 190 4.58 14.29 2.31
N LEU A 191 3.68 13.67 3.05
CA LEU A 191 3.13 14.17 4.30
C LEU A 191 4.23 14.22 5.37
N SER A 192 4.40 15.38 5.99
CA SER A 192 5.34 15.56 7.09
C SER A 192 4.63 15.72 8.42
N ASP A 193 3.68 16.66 8.50
CA ASP A 193 3.02 17.04 9.73
C ASP A 193 1.50 17.03 9.56
N VAL A 194 0.82 16.57 10.60
CA VAL A 194 -0.64 16.61 10.71
C VAL A 194 -1.00 17.56 11.84
N HIS A 195 -1.74 18.61 11.50
CA HIS A 195 -2.25 19.58 12.43
C HIS A 195 -3.74 19.34 12.66
N VAL A 196 -4.10 19.01 13.90
CA VAL A 196 -5.47 18.73 14.34
C VAL A 196 -5.90 19.82 15.31
N GLU A 197 -7.06 20.41 15.11
CA GLU A 197 -7.65 21.43 15.98
C GLU A 197 -9.09 21.04 16.33
N LEU A 198 -9.46 21.17 17.60
CA LEU A 198 -10.85 21.01 18.04
C LEU A 198 -11.49 22.39 18.12
N GLU A 199 -12.53 22.66 17.35
CA GLU A 199 -13.23 23.95 17.36
C GLU A 199 -14.20 24.06 18.55
N SER A 200 -13.66 23.93 19.76
CA SER A 200 -14.35 24.24 21.00
C SER A 200 -13.34 24.43 22.12
N ARG A 201 -13.39 25.59 22.78
CA ARG A 201 -12.59 25.86 23.99
C ARG A 201 -13.10 25.16 25.25
N PHE A 202 -14.33 24.63 25.20
CA PHE A 202 -15.01 24.05 26.35
C PHE A 202 -14.88 22.52 26.41
N VAL A 203 -14.27 21.90 25.39
CA VAL A 203 -14.09 20.45 25.33
C VAL A 203 -13.08 19.98 26.38
N GLU A 204 -13.50 19.04 27.19
CA GLU A 204 -12.67 18.36 28.17
C GLU A 204 -12.32 16.97 27.61
N LEU A 205 -11.04 16.62 27.58
CA LEU A 205 -10.56 15.35 27.06
C LEU A 205 -9.37 14.87 27.88
N TYR A 206 -9.22 13.55 28.01
CA TYR A 206 -8.06 12.94 28.66
C TYR A 206 -6.88 12.80 27.70
N GLY A 207 -7.19 12.44 26.46
CA GLY A 207 -6.20 12.30 25.40
C GLY A 207 -6.89 12.05 24.07
N ALA A 208 -6.10 12.03 23.01
CA ALA A 208 -6.56 11.55 21.73
C ALA A 208 -5.43 10.84 20.99
N GLN A 209 -5.80 10.01 20.03
CA GLN A 209 -4.87 9.26 19.21
C GLN A 209 -5.27 9.39 17.75
N LEU A 210 -4.27 9.64 16.90
CA LEU A 210 -4.41 9.59 15.45
C LEU A 210 -4.14 8.15 15.01
N ARG A 211 -5.12 7.51 14.38
CA ARG A 211 -5.01 6.16 13.85
C ARG A 211 -5.15 6.18 12.33
N ILE A 212 -4.12 5.75 11.63
CA ILE A 212 -4.15 5.64 10.16
C ILE A 212 -4.22 4.15 9.83
N HIS A 213 -5.30 3.73 9.20
CA HIS A 213 -5.50 2.36 8.71
C HIS A 213 -5.14 2.27 7.24
N ALA A 214 -4.34 1.30 6.85
CA ALA A 214 -4.06 1.05 5.44
C ALA A 214 -5.20 0.26 4.79
N ILE A 215 -5.69 0.73 3.64
CA ILE A 215 -6.73 0.04 2.86
C ILE A 215 -6.06 -0.91 1.88
N PHE A 216 -5.95 -2.18 2.27
CA PHE A 216 -5.35 -3.20 1.41
C PHE A 216 -6.22 -3.52 0.20
N SER A 217 -5.59 -3.62 -0.96
CA SER A 217 -6.20 -4.09 -2.20
C SER A 217 -5.39 -5.25 -2.78
N GLY A 218 -5.99 -6.02 -3.71
CA GLY A 218 -5.32 -7.11 -4.41
C GLY A 218 -4.89 -8.28 -3.50
N LEU A 219 -3.65 -8.74 -3.67
CA LEU A 219 -3.11 -9.89 -2.92
C LEU A 219 -3.07 -9.63 -1.41
N ARG A 220 -2.72 -8.41 -0.99
CA ARG A 220 -2.66 -8.04 0.43
C ARG A 220 -4.02 -8.10 1.12
N TYR A 221 -5.09 -7.76 0.39
CA TYR A 221 -6.46 -7.90 0.89
C TYR A 221 -6.81 -9.37 1.18
N LEU A 222 -6.49 -10.27 0.24
CA LEU A 222 -6.71 -11.70 0.40
C LEU A 222 -5.93 -12.25 1.60
N MET A 223 -4.66 -11.86 1.75
CA MET A 223 -3.80 -12.29 2.86
C MET A 223 -4.32 -11.81 4.22
N TYR A 224 -4.77 -10.56 4.31
CA TYR A 224 -5.28 -9.98 5.54
C TYR A 224 -6.61 -10.56 5.99
N HIS A 225 -7.59 -10.66 5.08
CA HIS A 225 -8.94 -11.11 5.45
C HIS A 225 -9.03 -12.64 5.57
N TYR A 226 -8.24 -13.40 4.80
CA TYR A 226 -8.24 -14.86 4.79
C TYR A 226 -6.83 -15.45 5.00
N PRO A 227 -6.26 -15.34 6.23
CA PRO A 227 -4.89 -15.79 6.50
C PRO A 227 -4.70 -17.29 6.28
N LEU A 228 -5.70 -18.12 6.61
CA LEU A 228 -5.59 -19.58 6.45
C LEU A 228 -5.58 -20.01 4.98
N VAL A 229 -6.50 -19.46 4.18
CA VAL A 229 -6.64 -19.81 2.75
C VAL A 229 -5.43 -19.31 1.97
N SER A 230 -5.00 -18.07 2.24
CA SER A 230 -3.82 -17.50 1.59
C SER A 230 -2.53 -18.24 1.98
N ALA A 231 -2.39 -18.70 3.23
CA ALA A 231 -1.25 -19.51 3.66
C ALA A 231 -1.22 -20.87 2.96
N ALA A 232 -2.35 -21.58 2.90
CA ALA A 232 -2.42 -22.87 2.19
C ALA A 232 -2.10 -22.73 0.70
N MET A 233 -2.64 -21.69 0.05
CA MET A 233 -2.36 -21.39 -1.36
C MET A 233 -0.89 -21.02 -1.58
N GLY A 234 -0.33 -20.15 -0.74
CA GLY A 234 1.06 -19.69 -0.85
C GLY A 234 2.07 -20.81 -0.61
N ILE A 235 1.86 -21.64 0.43
CA ILE A 235 2.67 -22.83 0.70
C ILE A 235 2.53 -23.83 -0.45
N GLY A 236 1.33 -24.03 -1.01
CA GLY A 236 1.12 -24.91 -2.16
C GLY A 236 1.92 -24.46 -3.40
N ILE A 237 1.89 -23.17 -3.73
CA ILE A 237 2.64 -22.60 -4.87
C ILE A 237 4.15 -22.76 -4.65
N CYS A 238 4.65 -22.47 -3.44
CA CYS A 238 6.06 -22.62 -3.09
C CYS A 238 6.50 -24.10 -3.17
N MET A 239 5.65 -25.04 -2.73
CA MET A 239 5.93 -26.47 -2.82
C MET A 239 6.02 -26.95 -4.27
N VAL A 240 5.10 -26.51 -5.14
CA VAL A 240 5.15 -26.82 -6.58
C VAL A 240 6.42 -26.26 -7.21
N PHE A 241 6.77 -25.01 -6.91
CA PHE A 241 7.98 -24.37 -7.41
C PHE A 241 9.26 -25.10 -6.97
N LEU A 242 9.40 -25.40 -5.67
CA LEU A 242 10.56 -26.15 -5.14
C LEU A 242 10.63 -27.56 -5.74
N SER A 243 9.50 -28.23 -5.91
CA SER A 243 9.46 -29.55 -6.55
C SER A 243 9.94 -29.50 -8.01
N ALA A 244 9.55 -28.47 -8.77
CA ALA A 244 9.98 -28.29 -10.15
C ALA A 244 11.50 -28.06 -10.25
N VAL A 245 12.08 -27.27 -9.34
CA VAL A 245 13.54 -27.06 -9.27
C VAL A 245 14.29 -28.35 -8.96
N VAL A 246 13.80 -29.15 -8.01
CA VAL A 246 14.41 -30.46 -7.67
C VAL A 246 14.32 -31.43 -8.84
N ILE A 247 13.16 -31.50 -9.51
CA ILE A 247 12.96 -32.34 -10.68
C ILE A 247 13.89 -31.92 -11.83
N PHE A 248 14.00 -30.62 -12.11
CA PHE A 248 14.88 -30.09 -13.14
C PHE A 248 16.36 -30.34 -12.82
N SER A 249 16.76 -30.16 -11.56
CA SER A 249 18.11 -30.50 -11.08
C SER A 249 18.42 -31.98 -11.27
N TRP A 250 17.46 -32.86 -10.99
CA TRP A 250 17.59 -34.29 -11.23
C TRP A 250 17.77 -34.63 -12.72
N TYR A 251 16.99 -33.98 -13.60
CA TYR A 251 17.12 -34.15 -15.05
C TYR A 251 18.50 -33.71 -15.56
N GLN A 252 19.00 -32.56 -15.11
CA GLN A 252 20.33 -32.09 -15.48
C GLN A 252 21.45 -33.01 -14.97
N PHE A 253 21.34 -33.53 -13.75
CA PHE A 253 22.35 -34.43 -13.19
C PHE A 253 22.34 -35.81 -13.89
N SER A 254 21.17 -36.29 -14.30
CA SER A 254 21.02 -37.59 -14.97
C SER A 254 21.48 -37.57 -16.43
N GLY A 255 21.31 -36.45 -17.15
CA GLY A 255 21.64 -36.29 -18.57
C GLY A 255 23.10 -36.62 -18.97
N PRO A 256 24.14 -36.12 -18.26
CA PRO A 256 25.54 -36.41 -18.56
C PRO A 256 25.95 -37.85 -18.27
N THR A 257 25.30 -38.51 -17.30
CA THR A 257 25.70 -39.86 -16.86
C THR A 257 25.24 -40.98 -17.80
N LEU A 258 24.21 -40.75 -18.62
CA LEU A 258 23.78 -41.72 -19.65
C LEU A 258 24.77 -41.77 -20.83
N ASN A 259 25.31 -40.62 -21.24
CA ASN A 259 26.32 -40.55 -22.31
C ASN A 259 27.67 -41.15 -21.87
N ALA A 260 28.06 -40.98 -20.61
CA ALA A 260 29.27 -41.58 -20.06
C ALA A 260 29.19 -43.12 -19.90
N ARG A 261 27.99 -43.69 -19.69
CA ARG A 261 27.80 -45.16 -19.60
C ARG A 261 27.71 -45.85 -20.96
N ILE A 262 27.27 -45.15 -22.01
CA ILE A 262 27.29 -45.67 -23.39
C ILE A 262 28.70 -45.62 -23.99
N GLY A 263 29.52 -44.61 -23.62
CA GLY A 263 30.93 -44.53 -24.06
C GLY A 263 31.88 -45.54 -23.38
N ALA A 264 31.47 -46.14 -22.26
CA ALA A 264 32.31 -47.07 -21.49
C ALA A 264 32.10 -48.56 -21.84
N SER A 265 31.30 -48.90 -22.87
CA SER A 265 31.12 -50.27 -23.35
C SER A 265 31.90 -50.62 -24.63
N GLN A 266 33.01 -49.94 -24.91
CA GLN A 266 34.06 -50.45 -25.82
C GLN A 266 35.25 -50.93 -25.00
N GLY A 267 35.06 -52.07 -24.33
CA GLY A 267 36.15 -52.87 -23.81
C GLY A 267 36.86 -53.56 -24.96
N THR A 268 38.14 -53.24 -25.15
CA THR A 268 39.07 -53.90 -26.05
C THR A 268 39.12 -55.42 -25.79
N LEU A 269 38.90 -56.23 -26.82
CA LEU A 269 39.27 -57.65 -26.85
C LEU A 269 40.31 -57.87 -27.95
N PRO A 270 41.38 -58.63 -27.68
CA PRO A 270 42.42 -58.93 -28.67
C PRO A 270 41.95 -60.07 -29.58
N ASN A 271 42.46 -60.04 -30.80
CA ASN A 271 42.28 -60.98 -31.91
C ASN A 271 41.08 -60.71 -32.82
N GLY A 272 41.44 -60.51 -34.10
CA GLY A 272 40.56 -60.20 -35.19
C GLY A 272 39.45 -61.22 -35.37
N ASN A 273 38.29 -60.68 -35.72
CA ASN A 273 37.57 -60.92 -36.96
C ASN A 273 36.39 -59.93 -36.96
N ALA A 274 36.40 -58.97 -37.88
CA ALA A 274 35.32 -58.02 -38.03
C ALA A 274 34.10 -58.73 -38.63
N LEU A 275 33.00 -58.81 -37.88
CA LEU A 275 31.67 -59.09 -38.44
C LEU A 275 31.00 -57.77 -38.72
N THR A 276 31.03 -57.38 -40.00
CA THR A 276 30.15 -56.36 -40.57
C THR A 276 28.70 -56.82 -40.44
N ILE A 277 27.90 -56.05 -39.71
CA ILE A 277 26.47 -55.91 -40.02
C ILE A 277 26.28 -54.45 -40.43
N SER A 278 26.31 -54.24 -41.75
CA SER A 278 25.76 -53.06 -42.39
C SER A 278 24.25 -53.30 -42.54
N GLN A 279 23.43 -52.47 -41.90
CA GLN A 279 22.09 -52.15 -42.41
C GLN A 279 21.68 -50.78 -41.85
N GLU A 280 21.93 -49.73 -42.61
CA GLU A 280 20.93 -49.10 -43.50
C GLU A 280 20.07 -48.10 -42.71
N ASN A 281 20.55 -46.85 -42.67
CA ASN A 281 19.73 -45.63 -42.57
C ASN A 281 20.66 -44.41 -42.78
N SER A 282 21.23 -44.30 -43.97
CA SER A 282 21.94 -43.11 -44.44
C SER A 282 21.44 -42.72 -45.84
N LYS A 283 20.12 -42.58 -45.99
CA LYS A 283 19.46 -41.94 -47.13
C LYS A 283 18.13 -41.31 -46.70
N LEU A 284 18.19 -40.33 -45.80
CA LEU A 284 17.16 -39.29 -45.69
C LEU A 284 17.68 -37.95 -45.13
N ALA A 285 19.01 -37.76 -45.10
CA ALA A 285 19.66 -36.55 -44.59
C ALA A 285 20.43 -35.75 -45.66
N ASN A 286 20.26 -36.08 -46.94
CA ASN A 286 20.88 -35.35 -48.05
C ASN A 286 19.82 -34.92 -49.06
N LEU A 287 18.91 -34.05 -48.63
CA LEU A 287 18.10 -33.23 -49.55
C LEU A 287 17.70 -31.90 -48.89
N ALA A 288 18.68 -31.17 -48.39
CA ALA A 288 18.60 -29.73 -48.20
C ALA A 288 20.01 -29.29 -47.77
N ASP A 289 20.85 -28.97 -48.75
CA ASP A 289 21.84 -27.88 -48.66
C ASP A 289 22.68 -27.87 -49.95
N ASP A 290 22.17 -27.14 -50.94
CA ASP A 290 23.01 -26.43 -51.90
C ASP A 290 22.31 -25.10 -52.20
N LYS A 291 22.80 -24.01 -51.59
CA LYS A 291 23.34 -22.82 -52.28
C LYS A 291 23.50 -21.64 -51.30
N LEU A 292 24.78 -21.24 -51.15
CA LEU A 292 25.29 -19.86 -50.95
C LEU A 292 24.85 -19.13 -49.66
N GLY A 293 25.68 -18.84 -48.65
CA GLY A 293 27.11 -18.49 -48.66
C GLY A 293 27.28 -16.97 -48.62
N ASP A 294 27.52 -16.40 -47.43
CA ASP A 294 28.57 -15.38 -47.16
C ASP A 294 28.71 -15.13 -45.65
N GLY A 295 29.95 -14.88 -45.19
CA GLY A 295 30.36 -14.68 -43.80
C GLY A 295 29.92 -13.32 -43.23
N THR A 296 29.94 -13.09 -41.92
CA THR A 296 31.17 -12.90 -41.13
C THR A 296 30.84 -12.77 -39.63
N ASP A 297 31.84 -13.06 -38.80
CA ASP A 297 31.89 -12.97 -37.34
C ASP A 297 31.29 -11.70 -36.72
N GLN A 298 30.58 -11.85 -35.58
CA GLN A 298 30.96 -11.19 -34.32
C GLN A 298 30.21 -11.80 -33.12
N LYS A 299 30.95 -12.18 -32.07
CA LYS A 299 30.44 -12.51 -30.73
C LYS A 299 29.76 -11.28 -30.12
N GLU A 300 28.59 -11.45 -29.50
CA GLU A 300 28.26 -10.73 -28.26
C GLU A 300 27.11 -11.35 -27.46
N ASN A 301 27.12 -11.00 -26.17
CA ASN A 301 26.53 -11.70 -25.06
C ASN A 301 25.01 -11.53 -24.95
N VAL A 302 24.31 -12.62 -24.66
CA VAL A 302 22.92 -12.62 -24.17
C VAL A 302 22.94 -12.29 -22.68
N PHE A 303 23.25 -11.03 -22.35
CA PHE A 303 23.08 -10.49 -20.99
C PHE A 303 22.70 -9.00 -20.93
N ASP A 304 22.42 -8.34 -22.06
CA ASP A 304 21.96 -6.94 -22.12
C ASP A 304 20.56 -6.80 -22.73
N LEU A 305 19.58 -7.51 -22.17
CA LEU A 305 18.17 -7.30 -22.53
C LEU A 305 17.28 -7.18 -21.29
N PHE A 306 17.80 -6.49 -20.27
CA PHE A 306 17.03 -6.08 -19.09
C PHE A 306 17.31 -4.63 -18.64
N GLU A 307 17.80 -3.78 -19.55
CA GLU A 307 17.97 -2.35 -19.29
C GLU A 307 17.50 -1.49 -20.48
N LYS A 308 16.17 -1.40 -20.65
CA LYS A 308 15.51 -0.22 -21.22
C LYS A 308 14.00 -0.31 -20.97
N CYS A 309 13.58 0.10 -19.78
CA CYS A 309 12.21 0.54 -19.54
C CYS A 309 12.12 2.05 -19.82
N GLU A 310 10.98 2.43 -20.38
CA GLU A 310 10.37 3.76 -20.33
C GLU A 310 11.22 4.98 -20.68
N LEU A 311 11.19 5.34 -21.98
CA LEU A 311 11.12 6.75 -22.39
C LEU A 311 10.22 6.82 -23.63
N ASP A 312 8.91 6.86 -23.40
CA ASP A 312 7.95 7.35 -24.40
C ASP A 312 6.76 7.97 -23.67
N HIS A 313 6.91 9.24 -23.27
CA HIS A 313 5.82 10.19 -23.37
C HIS A 313 6.36 11.62 -23.58
N GLU A 314 5.78 12.25 -24.61
CA GLU A 314 5.73 13.70 -24.90
C GLU A 314 6.96 14.42 -25.46
N SER A 315 6.90 14.69 -26.78
CA SER A 315 6.88 16.07 -27.31
C SER A 315 6.70 16.06 -28.82
N LYS A 316 5.61 16.63 -29.33
CA LYS A 316 5.59 17.40 -30.59
C LYS A 316 4.26 18.15 -30.77
N ALA A 317 4.34 19.47 -30.64
CA ALA A 317 3.35 20.42 -31.14
C ALA A 317 3.99 21.28 -32.26
N ALA A 318 3.23 21.42 -33.36
CA ALA A 318 3.21 22.46 -34.42
C ALA A 318 4.46 22.70 -35.32
N PRO A 319 4.23 23.17 -36.58
CA PRO A 319 4.11 24.61 -36.86
C PRO A 319 2.93 25.04 -37.79
N GLY A 320 2.65 26.37 -37.83
CA GLY A 320 1.47 27.08 -38.41
C GLY A 320 1.36 27.16 -39.95
N GLN A 321 0.59 28.05 -40.61
CA GLN A 321 -0.20 29.26 -40.31
C GLN A 321 -1.08 29.58 -41.57
N VAL A 322 -2.16 30.41 -41.42
CA VAL A 322 -2.97 31.17 -42.45
C VAL A 322 -3.90 30.34 -43.39
N THR A 323 -5.15 30.67 -43.80
CA THR A 323 -5.97 31.89 -44.06
C THR A 323 -7.49 31.62 -44.06
N GLY A 324 -8.30 32.64 -43.73
CA GLY A 324 -9.71 32.90 -44.19
C GLY A 324 -10.81 32.02 -43.58
N GLY A 325 -12.04 32.45 -43.30
CA GLY A 325 -12.85 33.63 -43.61
C GLY A 325 -14.34 33.25 -43.41
N ASP A 326 -15.18 34.25 -43.16
CA ASP A 326 -16.64 34.28 -43.32
C ASP A 326 -17.58 33.83 -42.16
N ASP A 327 -18.12 34.87 -41.50
CA ASP A 327 -19.55 35.18 -41.31
C ASP A 327 -20.56 34.05 -41.03
N HIS A 328 -21.23 34.14 -39.87
CA HIS A 328 -22.67 34.45 -39.86
C HIS A 328 -23.18 34.92 -38.48
N LYS A 329 -23.94 36.00 -38.56
CA LYS A 329 -24.61 36.78 -37.53
C LYS A 329 -26.07 36.28 -37.38
N VAL A 330 -26.75 36.76 -36.32
CA VAL A 330 -28.23 36.95 -36.18
C VAL A 330 -29.02 35.70 -35.70
N LYS A 331 -29.99 35.71 -34.76
CA LYS A 331 -30.64 36.71 -33.85
C LYS A 331 -31.86 36.00 -33.20
N THR A 332 -32.36 36.55 -32.08
CA THR A 332 -33.80 36.61 -31.63
C THR A 332 -34.54 35.27 -31.37
N ASP A 333 -35.56 35.13 -30.52
CA ASP A 333 -36.27 35.95 -29.51
C ASP A 333 -37.31 35.02 -28.85
N GLN A 334 -37.78 35.38 -27.63
CA GLN A 334 -39.17 35.22 -27.13
C GLN A 334 -39.73 33.79 -26.90
N HIS A 335 -40.70 33.50 -26.01
CA HIS A 335 -41.44 34.17 -24.93
C HIS A 335 -42.40 33.11 -24.32
N SER A 336 -43.20 33.51 -23.34
CA SER A 336 -44.40 32.89 -22.73
C SER A 336 -44.16 31.97 -21.51
N ASP A 337 -44.42 32.43 -20.28
CA ASP A 337 -45.70 32.78 -19.61
C ASP A 337 -46.57 31.57 -19.24
N THR A 338 -46.79 31.38 -17.94
CA THR A 338 -48.13 31.06 -17.40
C THR A 338 -48.26 31.56 -15.95
N LYS A 339 -49.21 32.49 -15.75
CA LYS A 339 -49.78 32.95 -14.47
C LYS A 339 -50.92 32.05 -13.99
N ARG A 340 -51.15 32.01 -12.66
CA ARG A 340 -52.43 32.18 -11.89
C ARG A 340 -52.39 31.35 -10.59
N HIS A 341 -53.01 31.69 -9.45
CA HIS A 341 -53.65 32.89 -8.87
C HIS A 341 -54.17 32.49 -7.46
N GLY A 342 -54.38 33.47 -6.55
CA GLY A 342 -55.17 33.37 -5.30
C GLY A 342 -54.33 33.14 -4.04
N SER A 343 -53.98 34.16 -3.23
CA SER A 343 -54.79 35.07 -2.37
C SER A 343 -55.26 34.41 -1.07
N ASP A 344 -54.81 34.93 0.08
CA ASP A 344 -55.66 35.55 1.12
C ASP A 344 -54.82 36.08 2.31
N ASP A 345 -54.74 37.42 2.36
CA ASP A 345 -54.72 38.42 3.44
C ASP A 345 -54.35 38.07 4.91
N PHE A 346 -53.43 38.87 5.48
CA PHE A 346 -53.69 39.63 6.73
C PHE A 346 -52.75 40.85 6.87
N GLU A 347 -53.29 41.94 7.42
CA GLU A 347 -52.85 43.32 7.35
C GLU A 347 -52.09 43.81 8.61
N VAL A 348 -50.97 44.52 8.38
CA VAL A 348 -50.40 45.76 8.97
C VAL A 348 -50.55 46.11 10.47
N ILE A 349 -49.41 46.40 11.13
CA ILE A 349 -49.04 47.65 11.88
C ILE A 349 -47.50 47.79 11.74
N GLY A 350 -46.89 48.72 10.98
CA GLY A 350 -46.65 50.15 11.27
C GLY A 350 -45.62 50.36 12.41
N SER A 351 -44.58 51.19 12.40
CA SER A 351 -43.81 52.02 11.46
C SER A 351 -42.66 52.65 12.29
N SER A 352 -41.67 53.26 11.61
CA SER A 352 -40.77 54.34 12.07
C SER A 352 -39.47 53.98 12.81
N LYS A 353 -38.31 54.62 12.61
CA LYS A 353 -37.68 55.43 11.54
C LYS A 353 -36.30 55.82 12.10
N ALA A 354 -35.26 55.86 11.28
CA ALA A 354 -33.99 56.53 11.58
C ALA A 354 -34.15 58.07 11.53
N PRO A 355 -33.10 58.82 11.88
CA PRO A 355 -32.55 59.74 10.87
C PRO A 355 -31.00 59.86 10.83
N ALA A 356 -30.54 60.30 9.65
CA ALA A 356 -29.21 60.81 9.27
C ALA A 356 -28.90 62.17 9.97
N GLU A 357 -27.78 62.89 9.86
CA GLU A 357 -26.79 63.23 8.80
C GLU A 357 -25.63 63.96 9.57
N GLU A 358 -24.40 64.22 9.12
CA GLU A 358 -24.02 65.13 8.03
C GLU A 358 -22.47 65.20 7.85
N THR A 359 -22.06 65.83 6.75
CA THR A 359 -20.81 65.79 5.97
C THR A 359 -19.84 66.95 6.27
N SER A 360 -18.53 66.81 6.02
CA SER A 360 -17.72 67.92 5.45
C SER A 360 -16.35 67.47 4.87
N THR A 361 -15.99 68.09 3.74
CA THR A 361 -14.84 67.94 2.83
C THR A 361 -13.66 68.87 3.15
N ARG A 362 -12.39 68.47 2.89
CA ARG A 362 -11.44 69.07 1.87
C ARG A 362 -9.93 68.72 2.06
N GLU A 363 -9.30 68.50 0.90
CA GLU A 363 -7.92 68.86 0.43
C GLU A 363 -6.60 68.16 0.91
N VAL A 364 -6.00 67.43 -0.05
CA VAL A 364 -4.61 67.45 -0.60
C VAL A 364 -3.40 67.56 0.36
N SER A 365 -2.53 66.53 0.39
CA SER A 365 -1.07 66.62 0.15
C SER A 365 -0.35 65.27 0.34
N SER A 366 0.69 65.07 -0.48
CA SER A 366 1.62 63.96 -0.73
C SER A 366 2.35 63.30 0.45
N THR A 367 2.71 62.01 0.27
CA THR A 367 4.05 61.34 0.33
C THR A 367 3.85 59.85 0.67
N ASP A 368 4.09 58.90 -0.24
CA ASP A 368 5.37 58.36 -0.75
C ASP A 368 6.01 57.34 0.21
N SER A 369 5.81 56.05 -0.10
CA SER A 369 6.77 54.92 0.08
C SER A 369 6.05 53.58 -0.12
N ASP A 370 6.65 52.68 -0.91
CA ASP A 370 6.39 51.22 -1.02
C ASP A 370 5.80 50.70 -2.35
N GLU A 371 6.41 51.03 -3.49
CA GLU A 371 6.27 50.30 -4.76
C GLU A 371 7.63 50.20 -5.48
N ASP A 372 8.71 49.81 -4.76
CA ASP A 372 10.06 49.75 -5.36
C ASP A 372 10.95 48.58 -4.87
N PHE A 373 10.34 47.40 -4.62
CA PHE A 373 11.11 46.20 -4.23
C PHE A 373 10.80 44.92 -5.02
N VAL A 374 9.94 44.95 -6.04
CA VAL A 374 9.58 43.74 -6.83
C VAL A 374 10.24 43.69 -8.22
N ILE A 375 11.00 44.73 -8.60
CA ILE A 375 11.75 44.75 -9.87
C ILE A 375 13.26 44.82 -9.59
N ARG A 376 13.78 43.82 -8.86
CA ARG A 376 15.24 43.60 -8.77
C ARG A 376 15.60 42.17 -8.38
N GLN A 377 15.10 41.19 -9.12
CA GLN A 377 15.69 39.84 -9.08
C GLN A 377 15.53 39.03 -10.37
N ARG A 378 15.36 39.71 -11.51
CA ARG A 378 15.24 39.06 -12.83
C ARG A 378 16.34 39.43 -13.82
N VAL A 379 17.48 39.93 -13.32
CA VAL A 379 18.67 40.24 -14.12
C VAL A 379 19.91 39.83 -13.34
N GLN A 380 20.17 38.52 -13.26
CA GLN A 380 21.51 37.94 -13.08
C GLN A 380 21.38 36.42 -13.01
N CYS A 381 21.60 35.76 -14.15
CA CYS A 381 22.16 34.41 -14.31
C CYS A 381 22.04 34.04 -15.80
N GLU A 382 22.76 34.77 -16.65
CA GLU A 382 22.97 34.41 -18.05
C GLU A 382 24.40 34.78 -18.42
N GLU A 383 25.37 34.10 -17.80
CA GLU A 383 26.76 34.10 -18.25
C GLU A 383 27.50 32.94 -17.59
N TYR A 384 27.53 31.76 -18.23
CA TYR A 384 28.59 30.74 -18.12
C TYR A 384 28.21 29.52 -19.00
N SER A 385 28.49 29.59 -20.30
CA SER A 385 28.88 28.43 -21.12
C SER A 385 29.47 28.95 -22.43
N HIS A 386 30.79 28.93 -22.51
CA HIS A 386 31.55 28.96 -23.75
C HIS A 386 32.06 27.55 -24.04
#